data_AF-A0A803LMG2-F1
#
_entry.id   AF-A0A803LMG2-F1
#
_cell.length_a   1.000
_cell.length_b   1.000
_cell.length_c   1.000
_cell.angle_alpha   90.00
_cell.angle_beta   90.00
_cell.angle_gamma   90.00
#
_symmetry.space_group_name_H-M   'P 1'
#
loop_
_entity.id
_entity.type
_entity.pdbx_description
1 polymer ?
#
loop_
_entity_poly.entity_id
_entity_poly.type
_entity_poly.pdbx_seq_one_letter_code
_entity_poly.pdbx_strand_id
1 'polypeptide(L)'
;VGNDIMKEARNILGPSTEFIKSLRQNDMPSKTKYSELCTAPVQEAQYLASCTYEENTKWGEGAGFWYKSVLEDAMTGYMLQSKGWRSVYLNPPRPQFLVWCFVTIPRISFLYGVSLYPKVSDPFFIAFGFVFISSLVKHLCEVVDTGGSVRTWLNEQRIWKIKSLTCFSYGVADCVMAKLGLREASFIPTNKAEDSNKAKLYEMGKYDFSTSNMFLVPLVSAVSLNLCCFVGGVARVIGVGNWVEMFGQGILSLYGLIISYPVLEAMLVRQDKGCIPLSAILTSSFFVVLSITFGYFIF
;
A
#
# COMPACT_ATOMS: atom_id res chain seq x y z
N VAL A 1 -37.63 -18.76 -26.59
CA VAL A 1 -36.17 -18.46 -26.57
C VAL A 1 -35.89 -16.95 -26.57
N GLY A 2 -36.27 -16.16 -27.59
CA GLY A 2 -35.94 -14.72 -27.63
C GLY A 2 -36.62 -13.84 -26.56
N ASN A 3 -37.89 -14.12 -26.22
CA ASN A 3 -38.63 -13.36 -25.19
C ASN A 3 -38.15 -13.65 -23.77
N ASP A 4 -37.73 -14.88 -23.48
CA ASP A 4 -37.26 -15.28 -22.14
C ASP A 4 -35.92 -14.60 -21.81
N ILE A 5 -35.00 -14.55 -22.77
CA ILE A 5 -33.70 -13.87 -22.63
C ILE A 5 -33.89 -12.37 -22.40
N MET A 6 -34.82 -11.72 -23.11
CA MET A 6 -35.10 -10.30 -22.91
C MET A 6 -35.73 -10.00 -21.55
N LYS A 7 -36.56 -10.92 -21.03
CA LYS A 7 -37.17 -10.81 -19.71
C LYS A 7 -36.13 -10.97 -18.61
N GLU A 8 -35.21 -11.91 -18.77
CA GLU A 8 -34.10 -12.13 -17.85
C GLU A 8 -33.10 -10.95 -17.87
N ALA A 9 -32.76 -10.44 -19.05
CA ALA A 9 -31.90 -9.27 -19.20
C ALA A 9 -32.49 -8.04 -18.50
N ARG A 10 -33.79 -7.78 -18.61
CA ARG A 10 -34.44 -6.66 -17.89
C ARG A 10 -34.43 -6.80 -16.37
N ASN A 11 -34.51 -8.04 -15.88
CA ASN A 11 -34.45 -8.31 -14.44
C ASN A 11 -33.04 -8.02 -13.87
N ILE A 12 -32.00 -8.27 -14.67
CA ILE A 12 -30.61 -8.10 -14.24
C ILE A 12 -30.08 -6.69 -14.50
N LEU A 13 -30.33 -6.16 -15.71
CA LEU A 13 -29.77 -4.91 -16.23
C LEU A 13 -30.76 -3.74 -16.17
N GLY A 14 -31.94 -3.94 -15.60
CA GLY A 14 -32.95 -2.89 -15.51
C GLY A 14 -33.80 -2.70 -16.76
N PRO A 15 -34.72 -1.73 -16.72
CA PRO A 15 -35.83 -1.64 -17.67
C PRO A 15 -35.46 -1.08 -19.05
N SER A 16 -34.29 -0.44 -19.21
CA SER A 16 -33.93 0.23 -20.47
C SER A 16 -33.77 -0.78 -21.61
N THR A 17 -34.62 -0.62 -22.63
CA THR A 17 -34.57 -1.46 -23.82
C THR A 17 -33.43 -1.03 -24.75
N GLU A 18 -33.08 0.26 -24.77
CA GLU A 18 -31.99 0.80 -25.60
C GLU A 18 -30.62 0.36 -25.05
N PHE A 19 -30.44 0.35 -23.73
CA PHE A 19 -29.24 -0.21 -23.10
C PHE A 19 -29.07 -1.70 -23.37
N ILE A 20 -30.14 -2.50 -23.22
CA ILE A 20 -30.08 -3.94 -23.50
C ILE A 20 -29.78 -4.23 -24.99
N LYS A 21 -30.30 -3.39 -25.90
CA LYS A 21 -29.98 -3.49 -27.33
C LYS A 21 -28.52 -3.16 -27.63
N SER A 22 -27.95 -2.14 -26.98
CA SER A 22 -26.56 -1.73 -27.22
C SER A 22 -25.56 -2.83 -26.85
N LEU A 23 -25.82 -3.57 -25.77
CA LEU A 23 -24.98 -4.69 -25.32
C LEU A 23 -24.96 -5.89 -26.28
N ARG A 24 -25.93 -6.01 -27.19
CA ARG A 24 -25.97 -7.09 -28.19
C ARG A 24 -25.08 -6.82 -29.41
N GLN A 25 -24.60 -5.59 -29.58
CA GLN A 25 -23.74 -5.24 -30.72
C GLN A 25 -22.31 -5.68 -30.42
N ASN A 26 -21.93 -6.87 -30.88
CA ASN A 26 -20.57 -7.44 -30.75
C ASN A 26 -19.49 -6.73 -31.60
N ASP A 27 -19.80 -5.60 -32.23
CA ASP A 27 -18.82 -4.87 -33.04
C ASP A 27 -18.07 -3.86 -32.18
N MET A 28 -16.76 -4.04 -32.03
CA MET A 28 -15.86 -2.94 -31.70
C MET A 28 -16.13 -1.80 -32.68
N PRO A 29 -16.55 -0.61 -32.22
CA PRO A 29 -16.89 0.48 -33.12
C PRO A 29 -15.64 0.91 -33.90
N SER A 30 -15.72 0.87 -35.23
CA SER A 30 -14.73 1.52 -36.10
C SER A 30 -14.68 3.02 -35.77
N LYS A 31 -13.56 3.70 -36.07
CA LYS A 31 -13.42 5.16 -35.85
C LYS A 31 -14.60 5.99 -36.41
N THR A 32 -15.30 5.50 -37.43
CA THR A 32 -16.49 6.13 -38.02
C THR A 32 -17.76 5.96 -37.16
N LYS A 33 -17.88 4.84 -36.42
CA LYS A 33 -18.98 4.60 -35.48
C LYS A 33 -18.86 5.42 -34.19
N TYR A 34 -17.67 5.92 -33.84
CA TYR A 34 -17.49 6.79 -32.69
C TYR A 34 -18.21 8.13 -32.85
N SER A 35 -18.24 8.72 -34.06
CA SER A 35 -18.98 9.96 -34.28
C SER A 35 -20.50 9.76 -34.23
N GLU A 36 -20.99 8.56 -34.57
CA GLU A 36 -22.41 8.18 -34.41
C GLU A 36 -22.76 7.77 -32.96
N LEU A 37 -21.87 7.08 -32.23
CA LEU A 37 -22.08 6.77 -30.79
C LEU A 37 -22.12 8.02 -29.92
N CYS A 38 -21.47 9.11 -30.33
CA CYS A 38 -21.62 10.43 -29.72
C CYS A 38 -23.04 11.00 -29.83
N THR A 39 -23.96 10.31 -30.54
CA THR A 39 -25.40 10.61 -30.55
C THR A 39 -26.25 9.63 -29.73
N ALA A 40 -25.66 8.92 -28.75
CA ALA A 40 -26.47 8.35 -27.67
C ALA A 40 -27.33 9.49 -27.08
N PRO A 41 -28.66 9.37 -27.01
CA PRO A 41 -29.49 10.47 -26.50
C PRO A 41 -29.03 10.75 -25.08
N VAL A 42 -28.52 11.96 -24.83
CA VAL A 42 -28.03 12.40 -23.51
C VAL A 42 -29.07 12.11 -22.42
N GLN A 43 -30.35 12.16 -22.77
CA GLN A 43 -31.49 11.78 -21.94
C GLN A 43 -31.46 10.31 -21.47
N GLU A 44 -31.08 9.37 -22.34
CA GLU A 44 -30.94 7.96 -21.98
C GLU A 44 -29.76 7.76 -21.04
N ALA A 45 -28.62 8.39 -21.31
CA ALA A 45 -27.47 8.34 -20.39
C ALA A 45 -27.81 8.95 -19.02
N GLN A 46 -28.57 10.05 -18.99
CA GLN A 46 -29.08 10.66 -17.75
C GLN A 46 -30.05 9.74 -17.00
N TYR A 47 -30.90 9.03 -17.72
CA TYR A 47 -31.81 8.04 -17.14
C TYR A 47 -31.06 6.86 -16.54
N LEU A 48 -30.08 6.29 -17.26
CA LEU A 48 -29.23 5.19 -16.76
C LEU A 48 -28.39 5.60 -15.53
N ALA A 49 -27.98 6.87 -15.45
CA ALA A 49 -27.22 7.41 -14.33
C ALA A 49 -28.10 7.89 -13.14
N SER A 50 -29.42 7.77 -13.25
CA SER A 50 -30.32 8.21 -12.19
C SER A 50 -30.26 7.27 -10.98
N CYS A 51 -30.48 7.82 -9.79
CA CYS A 51 -30.45 7.05 -8.54
C CYS A 51 -31.57 6.00 -8.43
N THR A 52 -32.62 6.12 -9.25
CA THR A 52 -33.76 5.21 -9.26
C THR A 52 -33.61 4.08 -10.28
N TYR A 53 -32.60 4.14 -11.16
CA TYR A 53 -32.49 3.21 -12.27
C TYR A 53 -32.25 1.75 -11.83
N GLU A 54 -31.49 1.58 -10.75
CA GLU A 54 -31.17 0.26 -10.19
C GLU A 54 -32.27 -0.28 -9.26
N GLU A 55 -33.34 0.49 -8.98
CA GLU A 55 -34.42 0.05 -8.10
C GLU A 55 -35.10 -1.21 -8.62
N ASN A 56 -35.24 -2.21 -7.74
CA ASN A 56 -35.85 -3.52 -8.05
C ASN A 56 -35.14 -4.30 -9.17
N THR A 57 -33.87 -4.01 -9.43
CA THR A 57 -33.03 -4.78 -10.35
C THR A 57 -32.08 -5.71 -9.59
N LYS A 58 -31.45 -6.66 -10.29
CA LYS A 58 -30.33 -7.46 -9.74
C LYS A 58 -28.97 -6.85 -10.03
N TRP A 59 -28.91 -5.58 -10.40
CA TRP A 59 -27.63 -4.87 -10.54
C TRP A 59 -26.97 -4.80 -9.15
N GLY A 60 -25.67 -5.08 -9.06
CA GLY A 60 -25.00 -5.21 -7.76
C GLY A 60 -24.95 -6.64 -7.20
N GLU A 61 -25.74 -7.55 -7.77
CA GLU A 61 -25.80 -8.98 -7.38
C GLU A 61 -25.50 -9.92 -8.57
N GLY A 62 -26.13 -9.70 -9.71
CA GLY A 62 -25.99 -10.56 -10.90
C GLY A 62 -25.06 -9.99 -11.97
N ALA A 63 -24.97 -8.67 -12.02
CA ALA A 63 -24.21 -7.88 -12.99
C ALA A 63 -23.62 -6.62 -12.33
N GLY A 64 -22.55 -6.08 -12.93
CA GLY A 64 -21.81 -4.95 -12.38
C GLY A 64 -20.87 -5.36 -11.23
N PHE A 65 -20.53 -4.38 -10.40
CA PHE A 65 -19.74 -4.58 -9.19
C PHE A 65 -20.59 -5.18 -8.07
N TRP A 66 -19.99 -5.99 -7.20
CA TRP A 66 -20.71 -6.66 -6.12
C TRP A 66 -20.85 -5.78 -4.87
N TYR A 67 -22.06 -5.28 -4.62
CA TYR A 67 -22.32 -4.29 -3.57
C TYR A 67 -22.42 -4.87 -2.15
N LYS A 68 -22.44 -6.20 -1.97
CA LYS A 68 -22.63 -6.82 -0.63
C LYS A 68 -21.33 -6.98 0.18
N SER A 69 -20.21 -6.43 -0.28
CA SER A 69 -18.93 -6.53 0.44
C SER A 69 -18.07 -5.28 0.25
N VAL A 70 -17.30 -4.93 1.27
CA VAL A 70 -16.26 -3.88 1.19
C VAL A 70 -15.13 -4.27 0.22
N LEU A 71 -14.94 -5.57 -0.03
CA LEU A 71 -14.02 -6.11 -1.03
C LEU A 71 -14.74 -6.29 -2.38
N GLU A 72 -15.56 -5.33 -2.76
CA GLU A 72 -16.38 -5.30 -3.98
C GLU A 72 -15.57 -5.75 -5.21
N ASP A 73 -14.38 -5.19 -5.38
CA ASP A 73 -13.45 -5.47 -6.48
C ASP A 73 -12.99 -6.93 -6.50
N ALA A 74 -12.54 -7.45 -5.35
CA ALA A 74 -12.09 -8.83 -5.21
C ALA A 74 -13.25 -9.84 -5.35
N MET A 75 -14.41 -9.54 -4.75
CA MET A 75 -15.60 -10.40 -4.82
C MET A 75 -16.18 -10.43 -6.23
N THR A 76 -16.19 -9.30 -6.94
CA THR A 76 -16.57 -9.24 -8.35
C THR A 76 -15.63 -10.10 -9.20
N GLY A 77 -14.31 -9.99 -8.97
CA GLY A 77 -13.32 -10.86 -9.61
C GLY A 77 -13.56 -12.35 -9.35
N TYR A 78 -13.83 -12.73 -8.09
CA TYR A 78 -14.13 -14.11 -7.69
C TYR A 78 -15.39 -14.65 -8.38
N MET A 79 -16.47 -13.85 -8.45
CA MET A 79 -17.69 -14.25 -9.17
C MET A 79 -17.49 -14.41 -10.67
N LEU A 80 -16.67 -13.56 -11.29
CA LEU A 80 -16.32 -13.72 -12.69
C LEU A 80 -15.54 -15.04 -12.90
N GLN A 81 -14.58 -15.33 -12.03
CA GLN A 81 -13.82 -16.58 -12.08
C GLN A 81 -14.70 -17.82 -11.87
N SER A 82 -15.66 -17.78 -10.95
CA SER A 82 -16.61 -18.89 -10.72
C SER A 82 -17.53 -19.15 -11.92
N LYS A 83 -17.77 -18.11 -12.75
CA LYS A 83 -18.49 -18.22 -14.04
C LYS A 83 -17.58 -18.62 -15.21
N GLY A 84 -16.32 -18.99 -14.96
CA GLY A 84 -15.38 -19.51 -15.96
C GLY A 84 -14.49 -18.46 -16.63
N TRP A 85 -14.54 -17.19 -16.21
CA TRP A 85 -13.63 -16.16 -16.71
C TRP A 85 -12.22 -16.39 -16.16
N ARG A 86 -11.20 -16.28 -17.02
CA ARG A 86 -9.79 -16.37 -16.61
C ARG A 86 -9.19 -14.98 -16.54
N SER A 87 -8.80 -14.55 -15.34
CA SER A 87 -7.98 -13.36 -15.15
C SER A 87 -6.50 -13.70 -15.37
N VAL A 88 -5.76 -12.78 -16.00
CA VAL A 88 -4.29 -12.85 -16.02
C VAL A 88 -3.78 -11.96 -14.88
N TYR A 89 -3.08 -12.56 -13.92
CA TYR A 89 -2.50 -11.84 -12.79
C TYR A 89 -0.98 -11.76 -12.97
N LEU A 90 -0.48 -10.53 -13.07
CA LEU A 90 0.96 -10.24 -13.02
C LEU A 90 1.34 -10.01 -11.55
N ASN A 91 1.95 -11.04 -10.95
CA ASN A 91 2.34 -11.04 -9.55
C ASN A 91 3.86 -10.88 -9.39
N PRO A 92 4.37 -9.78 -8.81
CA PRO A 92 5.74 -9.75 -8.34
C PRO A 92 5.92 -10.71 -7.13
N PRO A 93 7.04 -11.43 -7.03
CA PRO A 93 7.16 -12.71 -6.30
C PRO A 93 7.21 -12.67 -4.76
N ARG A 94 6.86 -11.57 -4.07
CA ARG A 94 7.13 -11.46 -2.62
C ARG A 94 5.86 -11.33 -1.75
N PRO A 95 5.47 -12.37 -0.99
CA PRO A 95 4.44 -12.25 0.04
C PRO A 95 4.91 -11.35 1.20
N GLN A 96 3.98 -10.61 1.81
CA GLN A 96 4.23 -9.60 2.83
C GLN A 96 3.52 -9.97 4.13
N PHE A 97 4.24 -10.65 4.99
CA PHE A 97 3.88 -10.81 6.39
C PHE A 97 5.18 -10.96 7.18
N LEU A 98 5.27 -10.29 8.34
CA LEU A 98 6.44 -10.16 9.25
C LEU A 98 7.37 -8.94 9.09
N VAL A 99 6.95 -7.85 8.43
CA VAL A 99 7.81 -6.67 8.23
C VAL A 99 8.16 -5.96 9.57
N TRP A 100 7.28 -5.97 10.56
CA TRP A 100 7.55 -5.31 11.86
C TRP A 100 8.77 -5.87 12.59
N CYS A 101 8.89 -7.19 12.71
CA CYS A 101 10.02 -7.82 13.37
C CYS A 101 11.34 -7.44 12.70
N PHE A 102 11.40 -7.45 11.37
CA PHE A 102 12.60 -7.06 10.63
C PHE A 102 12.93 -5.56 10.73
N VAL A 103 11.92 -4.71 10.97
CA VAL A 103 12.10 -3.26 11.10
C VAL A 103 12.51 -2.86 12.52
N THR A 104 12.06 -3.57 13.56
CA THR A 104 12.32 -3.21 14.96
C THR A 104 13.51 -3.97 15.54
N ILE A 105 13.56 -5.29 15.38
CA ILE A 105 14.51 -6.18 16.07
C ILE A 105 15.98 -5.83 15.75
N PRO A 106 16.40 -5.70 14.47
CA PRO A 106 17.79 -5.37 14.16
C PRO A 106 18.24 -4.01 14.69
N ARG A 107 17.31 -3.05 14.85
CA ARG A 107 17.62 -1.69 15.31
C ARG A 107 17.79 -1.67 16.82
N ILE A 108 16.87 -2.29 17.55
CA ILE A 108 16.96 -2.45 18.99
C ILE A 108 18.20 -3.27 19.36
N SER A 109 18.45 -4.37 18.63
CA SER A 109 19.69 -5.15 18.78
C SER A 109 20.94 -4.32 18.54
N PHE A 110 20.95 -3.37 17.60
CA PHE A 110 22.11 -2.50 17.39
C PHE A 110 22.38 -1.58 18.57
N LEU A 111 21.30 -1.08 19.20
CA LEU A 111 21.36 -0.21 20.37
C LEU A 111 21.94 -0.94 21.59
N TYR A 112 21.44 -2.13 21.92
CA TYR A 112 21.94 -2.92 23.06
C TYR A 112 23.20 -3.73 22.72
N GLY A 113 23.40 -3.99 21.43
CA GLY A 113 24.50 -4.72 20.81
C GLY A 113 24.61 -6.18 21.06
N VAL A 114 23.48 -6.83 20.98
CA VAL A 114 23.43 -8.26 20.75
C VAL A 114 23.66 -8.49 19.25
N SER A 115 24.61 -9.36 18.91
CA SER A 115 24.88 -9.68 17.50
C SER A 115 23.80 -10.59 16.92
N LEU A 116 22.99 -10.12 15.97
CA LEU A 116 21.98 -10.93 15.29
C LEU A 116 22.50 -11.57 14.00
N TYR A 117 23.47 -10.93 13.37
CA TYR A 117 24.09 -11.41 12.13
C TYR A 117 25.46 -12.00 12.43
N PRO A 118 25.99 -12.87 11.55
CA PRO A 118 27.38 -13.29 11.63
C PRO A 118 28.32 -12.08 11.63
N LYS A 119 29.48 -12.23 12.27
CA LYS A 119 30.51 -11.20 12.29
C LYS A 119 31.01 -10.95 10.87
N VAL A 120 31.41 -9.73 10.55
CA VAL A 120 31.93 -9.43 9.19
C VAL A 120 33.20 -10.23 8.83
N SER A 121 33.94 -10.68 9.85
CA SER A 121 35.10 -11.56 9.71
C SER A 121 34.74 -13.02 9.38
N ASP A 122 33.49 -13.42 9.58
CA ASP A 122 33.01 -14.77 9.30
C ASP A 122 32.75 -14.96 7.79
N PRO A 123 33.30 -15.98 7.13
CA PRO A 123 32.99 -16.30 5.73
C PRO A 123 31.50 -16.40 5.43
N PHE A 124 30.67 -16.85 6.38
CA PHE A 124 29.21 -16.92 6.21
C PHE A 124 28.56 -15.55 6.05
N PHE A 125 29.17 -14.47 6.55
CA PHE A 125 28.67 -13.11 6.33
C PHE A 125 28.59 -12.75 4.84
N ILE A 126 29.49 -13.29 4.01
CA ILE A 126 29.48 -13.09 2.57
C ILE A 126 28.17 -13.59 1.96
N ALA A 127 27.64 -14.72 2.43
CA ALA A 127 26.36 -15.25 1.94
C ALA A 127 25.20 -14.31 2.27
N PHE A 128 25.15 -13.75 3.48
CA PHE A 128 24.12 -12.76 3.87
C PHE A 128 24.22 -11.49 3.04
N GLY A 129 25.44 -10.95 2.89
CA GLY A 129 25.70 -9.78 2.06
C GLY A 129 25.30 -10.02 0.60
N PHE A 130 25.66 -11.17 0.04
CA PHE A 130 25.31 -11.55 -1.32
C PHE A 130 23.80 -11.63 -1.53
N VAL A 131 23.06 -12.30 -0.65
CA VAL A 131 21.59 -12.40 -0.74
C VAL A 131 20.94 -11.02 -0.64
N PHE A 132 21.38 -10.19 0.29
CA PHE A 132 20.85 -8.83 0.45
C PHE A 132 21.11 -7.97 -0.80
N ILE A 133 22.35 -7.87 -1.25
CA ILE A 133 22.72 -7.04 -2.40
C ILE A 133 22.12 -7.57 -3.70
N SER A 134 22.18 -8.87 -3.96
CA SER A 134 21.57 -9.48 -5.15
C SER A 134 20.06 -9.23 -5.21
N SER A 135 19.38 -9.23 -4.06
CA SER A 135 17.94 -8.92 -4.00
C SER A 135 17.61 -7.47 -4.37
N LEU A 136 18.49 -6.52 -4.04
CA LEU A 136 18.37 -5.11 -4.40
C LEU A 136 18.70 -4.89 -5.87
N VAL A 137 19.80 -5.49 -6.35
CA VAL A 137 20.23 -5.41 -7.75
C VAL A 137 19.19 -6.04 -8.67
N LYS A 138 18.64 -7.20 -8.31
CA LYS A 138 17.57 -7.84 -9.09
C LYS A 138 16.36 -6.92 -9.25
N HIS A 139 15.88 -6.33 -8.15
CA HIS A 139 14.74 -5.41 -8.23
C HIS A 139 15.07 -4.16 -9.05
N LEU A 140 16.29 -3.64 -8.95
CA LEU A 140 16.73 -2.54 -9.79
C LEU A 140 16.74 -2.93 -11.29
N CYS A 141 17.22 -4.12 -11.63
CA CYS A 141 17.21 -4.62 -13.02
C CYS A 141 15.78 -4.73 -13.55
N GLU A 142 14.85 -5.33 -12.77
CA GLU A 142 13.44 -5.45 -13.15
C GLU A 142 12.78 -4.08 -13.40
N VAL A 143 13.09 -3.08 -12.56
CA VAL A 143 12.59 -1.71 -12.75
C VAL A 143 13.15 -1.08 -14.02
N VAL A 144 14.45 -1.25 -14.31
CA VAL A 144 15.06 -0.70 -15.53
C VAL A 144 14.55 -1.41 -16.78
N ASP A 145 14.39 -2.73 -16.74
CA ASP A 145 13.88 -3.55 -17.85
C ASP A 145 12.43 -3.18 -18.22
N THR A 146 11.65 -2.73 -17.25
CA THR A 146 10.28 -2.22 -17.46
C THR A 146 10.22 -0.74 -17.86
N GLY A 147 11.38 -0.10 -18.09
CA GLY A 147 11.48 1.31 -18.49
C GLY A 147 11.45 2.31 -17.33
N GLY A 148 11.52 1.83 -16.08
CA GLY A 148 11.61 2.66 -14.89
C GLY A 148 13.00 3.24 -14.63
N SER A 149 13.04 4.33 -13.88
CA SER A 149 14.30 4.99 -13.48
C SER A 149 14.80 4.49 -12.12
N VAL A 150 16.05 4.82 -11.74
CA VAL A 150 16.54 4.58 -10.36
C VAL A 150 15.67 5.29 -9.32
N ARG A 151 15.08 6.46 -9.66
CA ARG A 151 14.11 7.15 -8.81
C ARG A 151 12.85 6.32 -8.62
N THR A 152 12.39 5.64 -9.68
CA THR A 152 11.26 4.70 -9.62
C THR A 152 11.57 3.56 -8.66
N TRP A 153 12.74 2.93 -8.80
CA TRP A 153 13.19 1.86 -7.90
C TRP A 153 13.23 2.30 -6.42
N LEU A 154 13.81 3.47 -6.14
CA LEU A 154 13.83 4.05 -4.79
C LEU A 154 12.41 4.32 -4.26
N ASN A 155 11.52 4.85 -5.10
CA ASN A 155 10.14 5.11 -4.73
C ASN A 155 9.34 3.83 -4.48
N GLU A 156 9.62 2.76 -5.22
CA GLU A 156 9.02 1.43 -4.99
C GLU A 156 9.46 0.83 -3.65
N GLN A 157 10.75 0.92 -3.31
CA GLN A 157 11.27 0.50 -2.01
C GLN A 157 10.60 1.29 -0.86
N ARG A 158 10.45 2.61 -1.04
CA ARG A 158 9.78 3.50 -0.08
C ARG A 158 8.32 3.15 0.12
N ILE A 159 7.56 3.05 -0.97
CA ILE A 159 6.12 2.77 -0.89
C ILE A 159 5.86 1.37 -0.34
N TRP A 160 6.72 0.40 -0.66
CA TRP A 160 6.66 -0.94 -0.09
C TRP A 160 6.78 -0.89 1.44
N LYS A 161 7.79 -0.17 1.96
CA LYS A 161 7.97 0.01 3.41
C LYS A 161 6.79 0.74 4.05
N ILE A 162 6.30 1.83 3.44
CA ILE A 162 5.16 2.59 3.95
C ILE A 162 3.91 1.70 4.00
N LYS A 163 3.55 1.02 2.90
CA LYS A 163 2.40 0.09 2.85
C LYS A 163 2.50 -1.01 3.90
N SER A 164 3.69 -1.57 4.07
CA SER A 164 3.95 -2.62 5.07
C SER A 164 3.68 -2.17 6.50
N LEU A 165 4.20 -1.00 6.88
CA LEU A 165 4.04 -0.47 8.24
C LEU A 165 2.65 0.12 8.50
N THR A 166 1.87 0.41 7.46
CA THR A 166 0.59 1.11 7.59
C THR A 166 -0.58 0.21 7.19
N CYS A 167 -0.93 0.15 5.90
CA CYS A 167 -2.15 -0.49 5.43
C CYS A 167 -2.20 -1.99 5.72
N PHE A 168 -1.09 -2.73 5.59
CA PHE A 168 -1.12 -4.16 5.90
C PHE A 168 -1.24 -4.42 7.40
N SER A 169 -0.56 -3.60 8.21
CA SER A 169 -0.63 -3.71 9.67
C SER A 169 -2.04 -3.46 10.17
N TYR A 170 -2.66 -2.40 9.65
CA TYR A 170 -4.04 -2.08 9.98
C TYR A 170 -5.03 -3.10 9.41
N GLY A 171 -4.85 -3.56 8.16
CA GLY A 171 -5.72 -4.58 7.56
C GLY A 171 -5.72 -5.89 8.35
N VAL A 172 -4.56 -6.29 8.89
CA VAL A 172 -4.45 -7.46 9.77
C VAL A 172 -5.17 -7.22 11.10
N ALA A 173 -4.95 -6.07 11.73
CA ALA A 173 -5.63 -5.72 12.97
C ALA A 173 -7.15 -5.67 12.78
N ASP A 174 -7.63 -5.07 11.70
CA ASP A 174 -9.05 -4.96 11.38
C ASP A 174 -9.68 -6.33 11.11
N CYS A 175 -8.99 -7.20 10.37
CA CYS A 175 -9.43 -8.58 10.16
C CYS A 175 -9.56 -9.35 11.50
N VAL A 176 -8.59 -9.20 12.39
CA VAL A 176 -8.63 -9.82 13.73
C VAL A 176 -9.79 -9.25 14.55
N MET A 177 -9.98 -7.93 14.58
CA MET A 177 -11.07 -7.29 15.31
C MET A 177 -12.45 -7.72 14.78
N ALA A 178 -12.61 -7.82 13.45
CA ALA A 178 -13.83 -8.31 12.83
C ALA A 178 -14.10 -9.78 13.19
N LYS A 179 -13.07 -10.63 13.19
CA LYS A 179 -13.20 -12.05 13.60
C LYS A 179 -13.56 -12.21 15.08
N LEU A 180 -13.13 -11.29 15.93
CA LEU A 180 -13.48 -11.24 17.35
C LEU A 180 -14.83 -10.57 17.63
N GLY A 181 -15.54 -10.09 16.60
CA GLY A 181 -16.83 -9.40 16.76
C GLY A 181 -16.72 -8.02 17.41
N LEU A 182 -15.52 -7.45 17.48
CA LEU A 182 -15.27 -6.15 18.14
C LEU A 182 -15.58 -4.94 17.25
N ARG A 183 -15.81 -5.16 15.95
CA ARG A 183 -16.04 -4.09 14.99
C ARG A 183 -16.84 -4.58 13.78
N GLU A 184 -17.80 -3.77 13.36
CA GLU A 184 -18.49 -3.92 12.08
C GLU A 184 -17.72 -3.19 10.96
N ALA A 185 -17.64 -3.79 9.78
CA ALA A 185 -16.97 -3.19 8.64
C ALA A 185 -17.71 -1.92 8.20
N SER A 186 -17.09 -0.74 8.39
CA SER A 186 -17.64 0.54 7.95
C SER A 186 -16.95 1.04 6.68
N PHE A 187 -17.74 1.32 5.65
CA PHE A 187 -17.25 1.88 4.40
C PHE A 187 -17.54 3.37 4.35
N ILE A 188 -16.49 4.18 4.45
CA ILE A 188 -16.57 5.62 4.25
C ILE A 188 -15.81 5.93 2.95
N PRO A 189 -16.50 6.37 1.89
CA PRO A 189 -15.85 6.76 0.64
C PRO A 189 -14.76 7.79 0.90
N THR A 190 -13.58 7.57 0.32
CA THR A 190 -12.48 8.52 0.45
C THR A 190 -12.77 9.74 -0.42
N ASN A 191 -12.59 10.94 0.14
CA ASN A 191 -12.70 12.17 -0.64
C ASN A 191 -11.56 12.23 -1.67
N LYS A 192 -11.92 12.25 -2.96
CA LYS A 192 -10.98 12.36 -4.09
C LYS A 192 -10.79 13.80 -4.58
N ALA A 193 -11.33 14.79 -3.88
CA ALA A 193 -11.14 16.19 -4.23
C ALA A 193 -9.66 16.58 -4.15
N GLU A 194 -9.16 17.13 -5.26
CA GLU A 194 -7.77 17.50 -5.40
C GLU A 194 -7.55 18.93 -4.88
N ASP A 195 -6.74 19.06 -3.82
CA ASP A 195 -6.30 20.38 -3.34
C ASP A 195 -5.10 20.81 -4.21
N SER A 196 -5.16 22.05 -4.71
CA SER A 196 -4.07 22.71 -5.44
C SER A 196 -2.67 22.56 -4.81
N ASN A 197 -2.57 22.49 -3.48
CA ASN A 197 -1.29 22.29 -2.79
C ASN A 197 -0.79 20.85 -2.90
N LYS A 198 -1.70 19.87 -2.89
CA LYS A 198 -1.37 18.46 -3.07
C LYS A 198 -0.87 18.19 -4.49
N ALA A 199 -1.50 18.80 -5.50
CA ALA A 199 -1.06 18.73 -6.89
C ALA A 199 0.38 19.27 -7.06
N LYS A 200 0.69 20.43 -6.47
CA LYS A 200 2.06 21.00 -6.50
C LYS A 200 3.11 20.07 -5.87
N LEU A 201 2.82 19.47 -4.72
CA LEU A 201 3.73 18.52 -4.08
C LEU A 201 3.94 17.28 -4.96
N TYR A 202 2.87 16.81 -5.60
CA TYR A 202 2.92 15.67 -6.53
C TYR A 202 3.80 15.96 -7.75
N GLU A 203 3.65 17.13 -8.39
CA GLU A 203 4.48 17.55 -9.52
C GLU A 203 5.97 17.67 -9.14
N MET A 204 6.26 18.12 -7.92
CA MET A 204 7.62 18.14 -7.37
C MET A 204 8.14 16.74 -6.99
N GLY A 205 7.28 15.72 -7.01
CA GLY A 205 7.55 14.36 -6.57
C GLY A 205 7.92 14.28 -5.09
N LYS A 206 7.27 15.12 -4.27
CA LYS A 206 7.35 15.12 -2.81
C LYS A 206 6.17 14.39 -2.20
N TYR A 207 6.42 13.63 -1.13
CA TYR A 207 5.36 12.93 -0.40
C TYR A 207 4.51 13.91 0.41
N ASP A 208 3.20 13.74 0.37
CA ASP A 208 2.26 14.42 1.25
C ASP A 208 1.97 13.55 2.48
N PHE A 209 2.28 14.05 3.67
CA PHE A 209 2.01 13.37 4.94
C PHE A 209 0.82 13.98 5.71
N SER A 210 0.01 14.84 5.08
CA SER A 210 -1.26 15.34 5.64
C SER A 210 -2.37 14.27 5.63
N THR A 211 -2.17 13.18 6.37
CA THR A 211 -3.15 12.08 6.50
C THR A 211 -3.48 11.80 7.97
N SER A 212 -4.36 10.84 8.22
CA SER A 212 -4.76 10.44 9.56
C SER A 212 -3.59 9.92 10.38
N ASN A 213 -3.56 10.27 11.66
CA ASN A 213 -2.61 9.76 12.65
C ASN A 213 -2.59 8.22 12.71
N MET A 214 -3.70 7.56 12.34
CA MET A 214 -3.79 6.10 12.27
C MET A 214 -2.71 5.48 11.36
N PHE A 215 -2.35 6.15 10.26
CA PHE A 215 -1.31 5.68 9.35
C PHE A 215 0.06 6.29 9.67
N LEU A 216 0.08 7.53 10.15
CA LEU A 216 1.33 8.23 10.43
C LEU A 216 2.04 7.67 11.66
N VAL A 217 1.33 7.38 12.74
CA VAL A 217 1.95 6.98 14.01
C VAL A 217 2.80 5.72 13.87
N PRO A 218 2.34 4.61 13.26
CA PRO A 218 3.20 3.43 13.08
C PRO A 218 4.42 3.71 12.20
N LEU A 219 4.25 4.45 11.11
CA LEU A 219 5.34 4.81 10.19
C LEU A 219 6.40 5.66 10.90
N VAL A 220 5.97 6.73 11.57
CA VAL A 220 6.85 7.67 12.29
C VAL A 220 7.52 6.97 13.46
N SER A 221 6.80 6.12 14.20
CA SER A 221 7.38 5.32 15.30
C SER A 221 8.54 4.44 14.81
N ALA A 222 8.36 3.74 13.68
CA ALA A 222 9.41 2.89 13.12
C ALA A 222 10.64 3.69 12.64
N VAL A 223 10.43 4.85 12.03
CA VAL A 223 11.52 5.72 11.56
C VAL A 223 12.27 6.38 12.73
N SER A 224 11.54 6.90 13.71
CA SER A 224 12.10 7.47 14.94
C SER A 224 12.86 6.43 15.75
N LEU A 225 12.31 5.22 15.92
CA LEU A 225 12.99 4.11 16.58
C LEU A 225 14.32 3.80 15.90
N ASN A 226 14.31 3.71 14.57
CA ASN A 226 15.53 3.48 13.80
C ASN A 226 16.57 4.59 13.99
N LEU A 227 16.15 5.87 13.96
CA LEU A 227 17.04 7.00 14.17
C LEU A 227 17.68 6.96 15.57
N CYS A 228 16.87 6.77 16.62
CA CYS A 228 17.35 6.67 18.00
C CYS A 228 18.32 5.50 18.18
N CYS A 229 17.96 4.32 17.66
CA CYS A 229 18.80 3.13 17.74
C CYS A 229 20.10 3.28 16.93
N PHE A 230 20.07 3.97 15.78
CA PHE A 230 21.26 4.22 14.98
C PHE A 230 22.24 5.12 15.73
N VAL A 231 21.76 6.26 16.24
CA VAL A 231 22.59 7.21 17.00
C VAL A 231 23.16 6.55 18.25
N GLY A 232 22.31 5.90 19.06
CA GLY A 232 22.75 5.21 20.28
C GLY A 232 23.67 4.02 20.00
N GLY A 233 23.36 3.22 18.97
CA GLY A 233 24.18 2.09 18.54
C GLY A 233 25.58 2.52 18.06
N VAL A 234 25.67 3.58 17.25
CA VAL A 234 26.96 4.14 16.82
C VAL A 234 27.75 4.68 18.02
N ALA A 235 27.12 5.46 18.90
CA ALA A 235 27.79 5.99 20.09
C ALA A 235 28.35 4.86 20.98
N ARG A 236 27.58 3.79 21.16
CA ARG A 236 28.01 2.61 21.92
C ARG A 236 29.16 1.88 21.24
N VAL A 237 29.10 1.67 19.93
CA VAL A 237 30.17 0.98 19.18
C VAL A 237 31.48 1.79 19.24
N ILE A 238 31.40 3.12 19.22
CA ILE A 238 32.57 4.00 19.44
C ILE A 238 33.13 3.81 20.86
N GLY A 239 32.28 3.71 21.88
CA GLY A 239 32.71 3.54 23.27
C GLY A 239 33.27 2.15 23.61
N VAL A 240 32.67 1.07 23.07
CA VAL A 240 33.02 -0.32 23.38
C VAL A 240 34.06 -0.90 22.41
N GLY A 241 34.10 -0.42 21.16
CA GLY A 241 35.05 -0.87 20.13
C GLY A 241 34.66 -2.15 19.38
N ASN A 242 33.42 -2.65 19.52
CA ASN A 242 32.94 -3.90 18.90
C ASN A 242 32.42 -3.75 17.45
N TRP A 243 33.19 -3.07 16.59
CA TRP A 243 32.82 -2.76 15.20
C TRP A 243 32.54 -3.99 14.34
N VAL A 244 33.35 -5.04 14.50
CA VAL A 244 33.29 -6.28 13.68
C VAL A 244 31.98 -7.04 13.89
N GLU A 245 31.44 -6.98 15.10
CA GLU A 245 30.23 -7.70 15.49
C GLU A 245 28.96 -6.93 15.08
N MET A 246 29.01 -5.60 15.12
CA MET A 246 27.84 -4.74 14.94
C MET A 246 27.65 -4.24 13.50
N PHE A 247 28.58 -4.59 12.61
CA PHE A 247 28.61 -4.10 11.24
C PHE A 247 27.32 -4.36 10.45
N GLY A 248 26.77 -5.58 10.55
CA GLY A 248 25.56 -5.98 9.82
C GLY A 248 24.34 -5.16 10.22
N GLN A 249 24.07 -5.03 11.53
CA GLN A 249 22.97 -4.22 12.03
C GLN A 249 23.18 -2.74 11.71
N GLY A 250 24.43 -2.25 11.79
CA GLY A 250 24.78 -0.86 11.46
C GLY A 250 24.44 -0.51 10.00
N ILE A 251 24.83 -1.37 9.05
CA ILE A 251 24.50 -1.17 7.62
C ILE A 251 23.00 -1.22 7.38
N LEU A 252 22.29 -2.20 7.95
CA LEU A 252 20.84 -2.29 7.80
C LEU A 252 20.15 -1.07 8.42
N SER A 253 20.67 -0.61 9.56
CA SER A 253 20.22 0.58 10.26
C SER A 253 20.28 1.81 9.34
N LEU A 254 21.48 2.06 8.79
CA LEU A 254 21.77 3.13 7.83
C LEU A 254 20.93 3.03 6.56
N TYR A 255 20.86 1.85 5.92
CA TYR A 255 20.01 1.61 4.75
C TYR A 255 18.54 1.98 5.04
N GLY A 256 18.03 1.59 6.20
CA GLY A 256 16.67 1.92 6.61
C GLY A 256 16.43 3.41 6.80
N LEU A 257 17.44 4.21 7.20
CA LEU A 257 17.36 5.67 7.27
C LEU A 257 17.37 6.29 5.87
N ILE A 258 18.23 5.80 4.97
CA ILE A 258 18.29 6.27 3.56
C ILE A 258 16.94 6.08 2.87
N ILE A 259 16.35 4.90 2.99
CA ILE A 259 15.02 4.62 2.42
C ILE A 259 13.95 5.52 3.08
N SER A 260 14.07 5.80 4.39
CA SER A 260 13.14 6.64 5.13
C SER A 260 13.41 8.14 5.06
N TYR A 261 14.34 8.60 4.21
CA TYR A 261 14.68 10.02 4.10
C TYR A 261 13.46 10.93 3.92
N PRO A 262 12.46 10.65 3.05
CA PRO A 262 11.31 11.56 2.91
C PRO A 262 10.48 11.73 4.19
N VAL A 263 10.45 10.71 5.05
CA VAL A 263 9.76 10.77 6.36
C VAL A 263 10.59 11.63 7.32
N LEU A 264 11.91 11.45 7.36
CA LEU A 264 12.81 12.26 8.18
C LEU A 264 12.79 13.74 7.74
N GLU A 265 12.81 14.00 6.43
CA GLU A 265 12.68 15.33 5.85
C GLU A 265 11.36 15.99 6.26
N ALA A 266 10.25 15.24 6.23
CA ALA A 266 8.93 15.71 6.64
C ALA A 266 8.77 15.91 8.16
N MET A 267 9.58 15.24 8.99
CA MET A 267 9.59 15.41 10.43
C MET A 267 10.47 16.57 10.90
N LEU A 268 11.64 16.76 10.26
CA LEU A 268 12.71 17.61 10.81
C LEU A 268 12.97 18.89 10.01
N VAL A 269 12.68 18.89 8.70
CA VAL A 269 13.12 19.98 7.79
C VAL A 269 11.94 20.75 7.20
N ARG A 270 10.88 20.05 6.80
CA ARG A 270 9.76 20.67 6.07
C ARG A 270 8.86 21.49 7.00
N GLN A 271 8.45 22.66 6.50
CA GLN A 271 7.49 23.58 7.12
C GLN A 271 6.23 23.78 6.25
N ASP A 272 6.09 22.99 5.18
CA ASP A 272 4.92 23.04 4.30
C ASP A 272 3.73 22.26 4.88
N LYS A 273 2.54 22.39 4.27
CA LYS A 273 1.32 21.71 4.75
C LYS A 273 1.44 20.19 4.76
N GLY A 274 2.29 19.61 3.91
CA GLY A 274 2.52 18.17 3.80
C GLY A 274 3.52 17.62 4.83
N CYS A 275 3.88 18.40 5.84
CA CYS A 275 4.68 17.96 6.97
C CYS A 275 3.92 16.97 7.87
N ILE A 276 4.67 16.27 8.72
CA ILE A 276 4.07 15.36 9.71
C ILE A 276 3.57 16.19 10.90
N PRO A 277 2.29 16.05 11.30
CA PRO A 277 1.72 16.82 12.39
C PRO A 277 2.38 16.47 13.72
N LEU A 278 2.54 17.47 14.59
CA LEU A 278 3.17 17.32 15.90
C LEU A 278 2.48 16.26 16.77
N SER A 279 1.16 16.11 16.65
CA SER A 279 0.40 15.08 17.37
C SER A 279 0.87 13.67 17.04
N ALA A 280 1.13 13.37 15.75
CA ALA A 280 1.66 12.07 15.33
C ALA A 280 3.08 11.85 15.87
N ILE A 281 3.93 12.88 15.90
CA ILE A 281 5.29 12.80 16.44
C ILE A 281 5.25 12.47 17.93
N LEU A 282 4.44 13.18 18.71
CA LEU A 282 4.32 12.98 20.16
C LEU A 282 3.81 11.56 20.48
N THR A 283 2.75 11.11 19.82
CA THR A 283 2.24 9.74 20.01
C THR A 283 3.28 8.70 19.59
N SER A 284 4.03 8.94 18.52
CA SER A 284 5.07 8.02 18.06
C SER A 284 6.23 7.93 19.05
N SER A 285 6.63 9.04 19.65
CA SER A 285 7.69 9.06 20.68
C SER A 285 7.36 8.17 21.87
N PHE A 286 6.09 8.13 22.30
CA PHE A 286 5.64 7.20 23.35
C PHE A 286 5.88 5.73 22.95
N PHE A 287 5.48 5.32 21.73
CA PHE A 287 5.71 3.96 21.24
C PHE A 287 7.19 3.62 21.06
N VAL A 288 8.02 4.60 20.68
CA VAL A 288 9.48 4.43 20.59
C VAL A 288 10.07 4.14 21.96
N VAL A 289 9.74 4.95 22.97
CA VAL A 289 10.21 4.73 24.35
C VAL A 289 9.76 3.36 24.85
N LEU A 290 8.49 3.00 24.63
CA LEU A 290 7.98 1.67 25.00
C LEU A 290 8.77 0.55 24.32
N SER A 291 9.05 0.67 23.02
CA SER A 291 9.78 -0.34 22.25
C SER A 291 11.23 -0.49 22.71
N ILE A 292 11.91 0.61 23.03
CA ILE A 292 13.27 0.59 23.56
C ILE A 292 13.28 -0.06 24.94
N THR A 293 12.41 0.40 25.86
CA THR A 293 12.29 -0.16 27.21
C THR A 293 11.96 -1.65 27.19
N PHE A 294 11.05 -2.08 26.31
CA PHE A 294 10.77 -3.51 26.14
C PHE A 294 11.98 -4.28 25.58
N GLY A 295 12.69 -3.67 24.63
CA GLY A 295 13.93 -4.20 24.08
C GLY A 295 14.99 -4.47 25.15
N TYR A 296 15.12 -3.61 26.17
CA TYR A 296 16.03 -3.80 27.30
C TYR A 296 15.79 -5.10 28.08
N PHE A 297 14.54 -5.59 28.13
CA PHE A 297 14.23 -6.85 28.82
C PHE A 297 14.52 -8.08 27.95
N ILE A 298 14.66 -7.91 26.64
CA ILE A 298 14.88 -9.00 25.67
C ILE A 298 16.36 -9.16 25.33
N PHE A 299 17.11 -8.06 25.23
CA PHE A 299 18.51 -7.99 24.79
C PHE A 299 19.44 -7.61 25.93
#